data_AF-A0A8I3AVX1-F1
#
_entry.id   AF-A0A8I3AVX1-F1
#
_cell.length_a   1.000
_cell.length_b   1.000
_cell.length_c   1.000
_cell.angle_alpha   90.00
_cell.angle_beta   90.00
_cell.angle_gamma   90.00
#
_symmetry.space_group_name_H-M   'P 1'
#
loop_
_entity.id
_entity.type
_entity.pdbx_description
1 polymer ?
#
loop_
_entity_poly.entity_id
_entity_poly.type
_entity_poly.pdbx_seq_one_letter_code
_entity_poly.pdbx_strand_id
1 'polypeptide(L)'
;MLLRIAARLADLSPRYLPGFAYGWLSLIQHRAFLPAILKERAGWSAYTTLLRMLFEFVGEQLKAPEPTVVARDTYRATLKLLLVLQHDFSEYIAAHSDQLRISLPPHCKQLINAILAANPASQDALSPNADQSNGLKAKEGTEDDTAILLREHGLLGVVDQALHTGPSEDGLAHMTRAIIESDARETGFAHVSIKANLSVIEAIILHVGKYAVGRLAQGGESFNPSSTDVAILSLMMHELAPEPRYYLVVGMVNQLRFPGDMTSYFSRVLLEIFGRDLNDPDDTEIRQQITRVLWERLIGFWPQPWGLMITVLELLKNEKYAFFDLPFVKSSPEIIDRFHAVLQRA
;
A
#
# COMPACT_ATOMS: atom_id res chain seq x y z
N MET A 1 -9.37 31.23 7.87
CA MET A 1 -9.28 30.99 9.33
C MET A 1 -8.89 29.54 9.64
N LEU A 2 -9.61 28.54 9.12
CA LEU A 2 -9.36 27.11 9.38
C LEU A 2 -7.93 26.64 9.05
N LEU A 3 -7.35 27.08 7.92
CA LEU A 3 -5.95 26.76 7.57
C LEU A 3 -4.94 27.26 8.61
N ARG A 4 -5.19 28.42 9.22
CA ARG A 4 -4.32 28.95 10.30
C ARG A 4 -4.47 28.12 11.57
N ILE A 5 -5.68 27.65 11.88
CA ILE A 5 -5.92 26.71 12.98
C ILE A 5 -5.17 25.41 12.72
N ALA A 6 -5.27 24.84 11.51
CA ALA A 6 -4.55 23.64 11.13
C ALA A 6 -3.03 23.80 11.29
N ALA A 7 -2.46 24.91 10.82
CA ALA A 7 -1.04 25.22 11.01
C ALA A 7 -0.65 25.27 12.50
N ARG A 8 -1.46 25.92 13.34
CA ARG A 8 -1.21 25.97 14.80
C ARG A 8 -1.39 24.61 15.47
N LEU A 9 -2.31 23.78 15.01
CA LEU A 9 -2.42 22.41 15.49
C LEU A 9 -1.18 21.59 15.11
N ALA A 10 -0.58 21.80 13.93
CA ALA A 10 0.67 21.13 13.57
C ALA A 10 1.83 21.49 14.52
N ASP A 11 1.92 22.77 14.91
CA ASP A 11 2.89 23.25 15.92
C ASP A 11 2.69 22.55 17.29
N LEU A 12 1.46 22.13 17.60
CA LEU A 12 1.07 21.47 18.85
C LEU A 12 1.05 19.93 18.76
N SER A 13 1.65 19.36 17.70
CA SER A 13 1.66 17.91 17.46
C SER A 13 2.15 17.10 18.66
N PRO A 14 1.63 15.88 18.89
CA PRO A 14 2.08 14.99 19.97
C PRO A 14 3.58 14.66 19.92
N ARG A 15 4.23 14.84 18.76
CA ARG A 15 5.68 14.74 18.62
C ARG A 15 6.44 15.76 19.48
N TYR A 16 5.90 16.97 19.61
CA TYR A 16 6.51 18.08 20.37
C TYR A 16 5.90 18.19 21.77
N LEU A 17 4.60 17.94 21.90
CA LEU A 17 3.85 18.05 23.15
C LEU A 17 3.14 16.73 23.47
N PRO A 18 3.87 15.67 23.85
CA PRO A 18 3.29 14.34 24.07
C PRO A 18 2.23 14.34 25.18
N GLY A 19 2.38 15.18 26.21
CA GLY A 19 1.38 15.34 27.28
C GLY A 19 0.03 15.91 26.81
N PHE A 20 -0.03 16.52 25.62
CA PHE A 20 -1.25 17.07 25.04
C PHE A 20 -1.89 16.13 23.99
N ALA A 21 -1.38 14.90 23.80
CA ALA A 21 -1.82 14.00 22.73
C ALA A 21 -3.35 13.79 22.65
N TYR A 22 -4.02 13.55 23.79
CA TYR A 22 -5.47 13.36 23.83
C TYR A 22 -6.25 14.64 23.47
N GLY A 23 -5.79 15.80 23.96
CA GLY A 23 -6.40 17.09 23.65
C GLY A 23 -6.23 17.42 22.17
N TRP A 24 -5.02 17.23 21.65
CA TRP A 24 -4.70 17.41 20.24
C TRP A 24 -5.55 16.51 19.33
N LEU A 25 -5.63 15.21 19.63
CA LEU A 25 -6.44 14.26 18.88
C LEU A 25 -7.93 14.65 18.89
N SER A 26 -8.43 15.11 20.04
CA SER A 26 -9.80 15.61 20.17
C SER A 26 -10.08 16.83 19.31
N LEU A 27 -9.08 17.72 19.12
CA LEU A 27 -9.21 18.92 18.29
C LEU A 27 -9.23 18.58 16.80
N ILE A 28 -8.33 17.71 16.32
CA ILE A 28 -8.27 17.38 14.89
C ILE A 28 -9.48 16.57 14.42
N GLN A 29 -10.10 15.78 15.29
CA GLN A 29 -11.34 15.04 15.00
C GLN A 29 -12.62 15.83 15.34
N HIS A 30 -12.49 17.08 15.79
CA HIS A 30 -13.63 17.83 16.30
C HIS A 30 -14.65 18.13 15.19
N ARG A 31 -15.94 17.92 15.48
CA ARG A 31 -17.05 18.09 14.53
C ARG A 31 -17.17 19.49 13.89
N ALA A 32 -16.63 20.52 14.53
CA ALA A 32 -16.61 21.88 13.98
C ALA A 32 -15.36 22.18 13.13
N PHE A 33 -14.33 21.35 13.23
CA PHE A 33 -13.07 21.51 12.50
C PHE A 33 -13.01 20.56 11.31
N LEU A 34 -13.18 19.25 11.55
CA LEU A 34 -12.94 18.20 10.57
C LEU A 34 -13.79 18.34 9.29
N PRO A 35 -15.14 18.42 9.35
CA PRO A 35 -15.92 18.60 8.13
C PRO A 35 -15.65 19.93 7.43
N ALA A 36 -15.33 20.97 8.21
CA ALA A 36 -15.13 22.32 7.70
C ALA A 36 -13.78 22.44 6.94
N ILE A 37 -12.71 21.82 7.45
CA ILE A 37 -11.40 21.83 6.79
C ILE A 37 -11.39 20.95 5.53
N LEU A 38 -12.11 19.82 5.54
CA LEU A 38 -12.15 18.90 4.40
C LEU A 38 -13.11 19.31 3.28
N LYS A 39 -13.86 20.41 3.45
CA LYS A 39 -14.78 20.91 2.42
C LYS A 39 -14.05 21.41 1.16
N GLU A 40 -12.83 21.92 1.30
CA GLU A 40 -12.06 22.51 0.20
C GLU A 40 -10.73 21.78 -0.01
N ARG A 41 -10.28 21.68 -1.28
CA ARG A 41 -9.03 21.01 -1.67
C ARG A 41 -7.79 21.61 -0.99
N ALA A 42 -7.76 22.92 -0.74
CA ALA A 42 -6.68 23.56 0.01
C ALA A 42 -6.60 23.04 1.45
N GLY A 43 -7.75 22.72 2.07
CA GLY A 43 -7.82 22.14 3.40
C GLY A 43 -7.42 20.67 3.44
N TRP A 44 -7.52 19.94 2.31
CA TRP A 44 -7.06 18.55 2.21
C TRP A 44 -5.57 18.44 2.52
N SER A 45 -4.73 19.23 1.86
CA SER A 45 -3.29 19.23 2.08
C SER A 45 -2.94 19.57 3.54
N ALA A 46 -3.56 20.59 4.11
CA ALA A 46 -3.34 20.98 5.51
C ALA A 46 -3.74 19.87 6.49
N TYR A 47 -4.87 19.21 6.24
CA TYR A 47 -5.33 18.10 7.08
C TYR A 47 -4.50 16.83 6.89
N THR A 48 -3.99 16.57 5.68
CA THR A 48 -3.04 15.48 5.42
C THR A 48 -1.79 15.65 6.25
N THR A 49 -1.23 16.86 6.36
CA THR A 49 -0.09 17.12 7.26
C THR A 49 -0.39 16.73 8.71
N LEU A 50 -1.58 17.07 9.22
CA LEU A 50 -1.99 16.70 10.58
C LEU A 50 -2.15 15.18 10.74
N LEU A 51 -2.79 14.50 9.77
CA LEU A 51 -2.92 13.04 9.82
C LEU A 51 -1.57 12.33 9.76
N ARG A 52 -0.64 12.81 8.94
CA ARG A 52 0.71 12.25 8.89
C ARG A 52 1.42 12.37 10.23
N MET A 53 1.34 13.52 10.89
CA MET A 53 1.86 13.70 12.25
C MET A 53 1.20 12.75 13.27
N LEU A 54 -0.11 12.52 13.17
CA LEU A 54 -0.81 11.54 14.00
C LEU A 54 -0.29 10.12 13.74
N PHE A 55 -0.14 9.74 12.47
CA PHE A 55 0.28 8.41 12.06
C PHE A 55 1.73 8.11 12.41
N GLU A 56 2.63 9.08 12.28
CA GLU A 56 4.02 8.97 12.75
C GLU A 56 4.05 8.73 14.27
N PHE A 57 3.28 9.52 15.04
CA PHE A 57 3.20 9.39 16.50
C PHE A 57 2.60 8.06 16.96
N VAL A 58 1.51 7.62 16.34
CA VAL A 58 0.85 6.34 16.65
C VAL A 58 1.72 5.18 16.19
N GLY A 59 2.30 5.27 15.00
CA GLY A 59 3.17 4.27 14.41
C GLY A 59 4.37 3.97 15.30
N GLU A 60 5.03 5.00 15.82
CA GLU A 60 6.16 4.82 16.75
C GLU A 60 5.74 4.08 18.02
N GLN A 61 4.62 4.46 18.63
CA GLN A 61 4.11 3.79 19.83
C GLN A 61 3.71 2.32 19.59
N LEU A 62 3.33 1.98 18.37
CA LEU A 62 2.96 0.61 17.98
C LEU A 62 4.17 -0.26 17.63
N LYS A 63 5.40 0.25 17.69
CA LYS A 63 6.61 -0.57 17.55
C LYS A 63 6.91 -1.36 18.82
N ALA A 64 6.49 -0.89 19.99
CA ALA A 64 6.69 -1.61 21.25
C ALA A 64 5.93 -2.96 21.23
N PRO A 65 6.57 -4.08 21.63
CA PRO A 65 5.89 -5.38 21.70
C PRO A 65 4.68 -5.38 22.65
N GLU A 66 4.81 -4.65 23.76
CA GLU A 66 3.76 -4.45 24.74
C GLU A 66 3.22 -3.01 24.64
N PRO A 67 2.03 -2.80 24.06
CA PRO A 67 1.49 -1.46 23.89
C PRO A 67 1.00 -0.91 25.24
N THR A 68 1.42 0.32 25.54
CA THR A 68 0.96 1.05 26.72
C THR A 68 -0.54 1.37 26.64
N VAL A 69 -1.14 1.79 27.75
CA VAL A 69 -2.53 2.29 27.77
C VAL A 69 -2.72 3.41 26.75
N VAL A 70 -1.79 4.37 26.73
CA VAL A 70 -1.80 5.51 25.80
C VAL A 70 -1.76 5.02 24.36
N ALA A 71 -0.84 4.10 24.03
CA ALA A 71 -0.70 3.55 22.69
C ALA A 71 -2.01 2.89 22.20
N ARG A 72 -2.67 2.11 23.07
CA ARG A 72 -3.94 1.45 22.75
C ARG A 72 -5.08 2.46 22.54
N ASP A 73 -5.16 3.49 23.38
CA ASP A 73 -6.18 4.52 23.28
C ASP A 73 -6.00 5.37 22.02
N THR A 74 -4.76 5.81 21.74
CA THR A 74 -4.45 6.60 20.54
C THR A 74 -4.66 5.78 19.28
N TYR A 75 -4.30 4.49 19.29
CA TYR A 75 -4.61 3.58 18.18
C TYR A 75 -6.11 3.47 17.94
N ARG A 76 -6.89 3.20 19.00
CA ARG A 76 -8.36 3.05 18.89
C ARG A 76 -9.02 4.34 18.37
N ALA A 77 -8.60 5.49 18.87
CA ALA A 77 -9.13 6.77 18.43
C ALA A 77 -8.72 7.10 16.97
N THR A 78 -7.48 6.77 16.59
CA THR A 78 -7.00 6.93 15.20
C THR A 78 -7.76 6.04 14.24
N LEU A 79 -8.01 4.77 14.61
CA LEU A 79 -8.81 3.86 13.80
C LEU A 79 -10.24 4.38 13.64
N LYS A 80 -10.88 4.86 14.72
CA LYS A 80 -12.22 5.47 14.63
C LYS A 80 -12.25 6.68 13.71
N LEU A 81 -11.26 7.56 13.80
CA LEU A 81 -11.12 8.72 12.92
C LEU A 81 -10.98 8.29 11.45
N LEU A 82 -10.15 7.28 11.16
CA LEU A 82 -10.00 6.72 9.83
C LEU A 82 -11.32 6.16 9.29
N LEU A 83 -12.10 5.46 10.11
CA LEU A 83 -13.41 4.94 9.70
C LEU A 83 -14.41 6.06 9.38
N VAL A 84 -14.42 7.14 10.17
CA VAL A 84 -15.23 8.34 9.87
C VAL A 84 -14.78 8.98 8.57
N LEU A 85 -13.47 9.15 8.39
CA LEU A 85 -12.90 9.72 7.16
C LEU A 85 -13.21 8.87 5.93
N GLN A 86 -13.14 7.56 6.05
CA GLN A 86 -13.47 6.66 4.96
C GLN A 86 -14.97 6.72 4.61
N HIS A 87 -15.85 6.85 5.60
CA HIS A 87 -17.29 6.91 5.36
C HIS A 87 -17.71 8.28 4.78
N ASP A 88 -17.30 9.38 5.41
CA ASP A 88 -17.79 10.73 5.08
C ASP A 88 -16.91 11.45 4.04
N PHE A 89 -15.64 11.06 3.90
CA PHE A 89 -14.62 11.74 3.09
C PHE A 89 -13.75 10.75 2.30
N SER A 90 -14.35 9.68 1.78
CA SER A 90 -13.66 8.59 1.07
C SER A 90 -12.76 9.10 -0.07
N GLU A 91 -13.24 10.08 -0.84
CA GLU A 91 -12.49 10.69 -1.94
C GLU A 91 -11.18 11.34 -1.46
N TYR A 92 -11.21 12.01 -0.30
CA TYR A 92 -10.02 12.62 0.29
C TYR A 92 -8.98 11.56 0.67
N ILE A 93 -9.41 10.48 1.33
CA ILE A 93 -8.52 9.39 1.73
C ILE A 93 -7.94 8.68 0.50
N ALA A 94 -8.77 8.40 -0.51
CA ALA A 94 -8.32 7.78 -1.75
C ALA A 94 -7.29 8.65 -2.49
N ALA A 95 -7.49 9.96 -2.54
CA ALA A 95 -6.59 10.90 -3.21
C ALA A 95 -5.23 11.08 -2.51
N HIS A 96 -5.16 10.85 -1.19
CA HIS A 96 -3.94 11.01 -0.39
C HIS A 96 -3.42 9.69 0.18
N SER A 97 -3.91 8.55 -0.31
CA SER A 97 -3.65 7.25 0.31
C SER A 97 -2.16 6.93 0.41
N ASP A 98 -1.37 7.31 -0.60
CA ASP A 98 0.06 7.06 -0.62
C ASP A 98 0.78 7.84 0.47
N GLN A 99 0.56 9.17 0.54
CA GLN A 99 1.15 10.03 1.58
C GLN A 99 0.76 9.61 3.00
N LEU A 100 -0.50 9.18 3.18
CA LEU A 100 -1.01 8.70 4.45
C LEU A 100 -0.38 7.36 4.85
N ARG A 101 -0.31 6.40 3.92
CA ARG A 101 0.20 5.06 4.17
C ARG A 101 1.70 5.05 4.44
N ILE A 102 2.51 5.84 3.74
CA ILE A 102 3.97 5.91 4.00
C ILE A 102 4.30 6.49 5.38
N SER A 103 3.36 7.19 6.01
CA SER A 103 3.53 7.74 7.35
C SER A 103 3.25 6.71 8.46
N LEU A 104 2.89 5.48 8.09
CA LEU A 104 2.65 4.36 9.01
C LEU A 104 3.71 3.27 8.83
N PRO A 105 4.18 2.66 9.93
CA PRO A 105 5.03 1.48 9.84
C PRO A 105 4.30 0.31 9.14
N PRO A 106 5.01 -0.52 8.35
CA PRO A 106 4.41 -1.60 7.58
C PRO A 106 3.65 -2.65 8.39
N HIS A 107 3.92 -2.80 9.70
CA HIS A 107 3.21 -3.73 10.58
C HIS A 107 1.83 -3.21 11.03
N CYS A 108 1.51 -1.94 10.78
CA CYS A 108 0.20 -1.34 11.12
C CYS A 108 -0.90 -1.74 10.12
N LYS A 109 -1.07 -3.04 9.85
CA LYS A 109 -1.89 -3.59 8.76
C LYS A 109 -3.33 -3.06 8.76
N GLN A 110 -3.97 -2.98 9.93
CA GLN A 110 -5.35 -2.51 10.07
C GLN A 110 -5.52 -1.04 9.65
N LEU A 111 -4.62 -0.16 10.09
CA LEU A 111 -4.68 1.27 9.73
C LEU A 111 -4.42 1.45 8.25
N ILE A 112 -3.45 0.71 7.70
CA ILE A 112 -3.15 0.72 6.27
C ILE A 112 -4.36 0.19 5.48
N ASN A 113 -5.02 -0.90 5.90
CA ASN A 113 -6.23 -1.38 5.25
C ASN A 113 -7.34 -0.33 5.25
N ALA A 114 -7.55 0.37 6.37
CA ALA A 114 -8.56 1.43 6.46
C ALA A 114 -8.29 2.58 5.46
N ILE A 115 -7.01 2.93 5.24
CA ILE A 115 -6.62 3.91 4.22
C ILE A 115 -6.87 3.36 2.81
N LEU A 116 -6.40 2.14 2.52
CA LEU A 116 -6.43 1.56 1.17
C LEU A 116 -7.82 1.04 0.75
N ALA A 117 -8.75 0.90 1.69
CA ALA A 117 -10.14 0.54 1.43
C ALA A 117 -11.03 1.74 1.07
N ALA A 118 -10.50 2.97 1.09
CA ALA A 118 -11.22 4.13 0.60
C ALA A 118 -11.40 4.06 -0.92
N ASN A 119 -12.61 4.37 -1.38
CA ASN A 119 -12.98 4.39 -2.79
C ASN A 119 -13.37 5.82 -3.20
N PRO A 120 -12.78 6.40 -4.26
CA PRO A 120 -13.14 7.75 -4.69
C PRO A 120 -14.58 7.86 -5.22
N ALA A 121 -15.19 6.75 -5.63
CA ALA A 121 -16.57 6.71 -6.10
C ALA A 121 -17.54 6.62 -4.92
N SER A 122 -18.00 7.77 -4.42
CA SER A 122 -19.12 7.83 -3.49
C SER A 122 -20.42 7.54 -4.28
N GLN A 123 -20.97 6.33 -4.11
CA GLN A 123 -22.37 5.92 -4.36
C GLN A 123 -22.95 5.67 -5.78
N ASP A 124 -22.31 6.02 -6.90
CA ASP A 124 -22.94 5.83 -8.24
C ASP A 124 -22.35 4.70 -9.13
N ALA A 125 -21.40 3.93 -8.63
CA ALA A 125 -20.74 2.85 -9.39
C ALA A 125 -21.64 1.64 -9.71
N LEU A 126 -22.91 1.63 -9.27
CA LEU A 126 -23.91 0.61 -9.63
C LEU A 126 -24.76 1.03 -10.85
N SER A 127 -24.56 2.23 -11.41
CA SER A 127 -25.18 2.61 -12.68
C SER A 127 -24.40 2.00 -13.85
N PRO A 128 -25.03 1.18 -14.72
CA PRO A 128 -24.36 0.45 -15.80
C PRO A 128 -23.80 1.34 -16.94
N ASN A 129 -23.92 2.68 -16.82
CA ASN A 129 -23.44 3.67 -17.79
C ASN A 129 -22.43 4.67 -17.19
N ALA A 130 -21.81 4.37 -16.04
CA ALA A 130 -20.74 5.23 -15.52
C ALA A 130 -19.50 5.07 -16.42
N ASP A 131 -19.26 6.03 -17.32
CA ASP A 131 -18.03 6.16 -18.09
C ASP A 131 -16.82 5.98 -17.16
N GLN A 132 -16.11 4.85 -17.32
CA GLN A 132 -14.95 4.45 -16.52
C GLN A 132 -13.71 5.31 -16.79
N SER A 133 -13.85 6.47 -17.45
CA SER A 133 -12.76 7.30 -17.97
C SER A 133 -12.51 8.58 -17.18
N ASN A 134 -13.26 8.86 -16.11
CA ASN A 134 -12.97 9.96 -15.20
C ASN A 134 -12.18 9.51 -13.96
N GLY A 135 -11.20 8.62 -14.18
CA GLY A 135 -10.11 8.44 -13.23
C GLY A 135 -9.55 9.83 -12.92
N LEU A 136 -9.64 10.21 -11.64
CA LEU A 136 -9.09 11.43 -11.06
C LEU A 136 -7.82 11.81 -11.82
N LYS A 137 -7.92 12.81 -12.70
CA LYS A 137 -6.75 13.40 -13.35
C LYS A 137 -5.84 13.88 -12.22
N ALA A 138 -4.83 13.09 -11.92
CA ALA A 138 -3.71 13.49 -11.09
C ALA A 138 -3.21 14.81 -11.68
N LYS A 139 -3.08 15.82 -10.82
CA LYS A 139 -2.53 17.15 -11.10
C LYS A 139 -1.67 17.17 -12.36
N GLU A 140 -2.21 17.70 -13.46
CA GLU A 140 -1.41 18.14 -14.60
C GLU A 140 -0.51 19.28 -14.09
N GLY A 141 0.80 19.03 -13.96
CA GLY A 141 1.82 20.08 -13.78
C GLY A 141 2.75 20.01 -12.56
N THR A 142 2.78 18.92 -11.78
CA THR A 142 3.87 18.69 -10.80
C THR A 142 4.69 17.49 -11.29
N GLU A 143 6.03 17.59 -11.29
CA GLU A 143 6.88 16.42 -11.54
C GLU A 143 6.43 15.27 -10.63
N ASP A 144 6.40 14.06 -11.18
CA ASP A 144 5.98 12.87 -10.44
C ASP A 144 6.95 12.62 -9.27
N ASP A 145 6.47 12.72 -8.02
CA ASP A 145 7.28 12.52 -6.80
C ASP A 145 8.07 11.19 -6.86
N THR A 146 7.49 10.17 -7.52
CA THR A 146 8.14 8.89 -7.79
C THR A 146 9.40 9.03 -8.66
N ALA A 147 9.31 9.77 -9.76
CA ALA A 147 10.42 9.96 -10.68
C ALA A 147 11.54 10.80 -10.05
N ILE A 148 11.19 11.76 -9.19
CA ILE A 148 12.15 12.54 -8.42
C ILE A 148 12.94 11.61 -7.48
N LEU A 149 12.25 10.78 -6.70
CA LEU A 149 12.91 9.86 -5.75
C LEU A 149 13.84 8.88 -6.46
N LEU A 150 13.40 8.29 -7.59
CA LEU A 150 14.25 7.41 -8.39
C LEU A 150 15.47 8.13 -8.94
N ARG A 151 15.35 9.41 -9.33
CA ARG A 151 16.46 10.21 -9.83
C ARG A 151 17.48 10.52 -8.73
N GLU A 152 17.02 10.83 -7.52
CA GLU A 152 17.87 11.06 -6.34
C GLU A 152 18.72 9.84 -5.99
N HIS A 153 18.18 8.63 -6.22
CA HIS A 153 18.90 7.37 -6.03
C HIS A 153 19.66 6.90 -7.29
N GLY A 154 19.68 7.69 -8.37
CA GLY A 154 20.35 7.33 -9.63
C GLY A 154 19.69 6.16 -10.39
N LEU A 155 18.46 5.82 -10.06
CA LEU A 155 17.74 4.66 -10.60
C LEU A 155 16.82 4.98 -11.77
N LEU A 156 16.36 6.23 -11.93
CA LEU A 156 15.32 6.55 -12.92
C LEU A 156 15.69 6.06 -14.34
N GLY A 157 16.89 6.40 -14.81
CA GLY A 157 17.37 5.94 -16.14
C GLY A 157 17.56 4.43 -16.24
N VAL A 158 17.90 3.77 -15.12
CA VAL A 158 18.09 2.30 -15.07
C VAL A 158 16.74 1.59 -15.21
N VAL A 159 15.74 2.04 -14.45
CA VAL A 159 14.39 1.48 -14.52
C VAL A 159 13.77 1.76 -15.89
N ASP A 160 13.90 2.98 -16.40
CA ASP A 160 13.40 3.33 -17.74
C ASP A 160 14.04 2.47 -18.82
N GLN A 161 15.37 2.31 -18.80
CA GLN A 161 16.04 1.44 -19.76
C GLN A 161 15.54 -0.01 -19.66
N ALA A 162 15.43 -0.56 -18.45
CA ALA A 162 14.92 -1.91 -18.24
C ALA A 162 13.47 -2.08 -18.74
N LEU A 163 12.62 -1.06 -18.61
CA LEU A 163 11.25 -1.08 -19.11
C LEU A 163 11.17 -1.06 -20.64
N HIS A 164 12.12 -0.42 -21.33
CA HIS A 164 12.12 -0.35 -22.80
C HIS A 164 12.82 -1.53 -23.46
N THR A 165 13.98 -1.95 -22.95
CA THR A 165 14.83 -2.97 -23.58
C THR A 165 14.81 -4.32 -22.87
N GLY A 166 14.16 -4.41 -21.72
CA GLY A 166 14.22 -5.56 -20.81
C GLY A 166 15.30 -5.41 -19.73
N PRO A 167 15.12 -6.07 -18.57
CA PRO A 167 16.07 -6.00 -17.46
C PRO A 167 17.40 -6.68 -17.82
N SER A 168 18.49 -5.92 -17.75
CA SER A 168 19.85 -6.48 -17.77
C SER A 168 20.28 -6.91 -16.37
N GLU A 169 21.26 -7.83 -16.28
CA GLU A 169 21.85 -8.25 -15.00
C GLU A 169 22.40 -7.05 -14.22
N ASP A 170 23.12 -6.14 -14.87
CA ASP A 170 23.66 -4.93 -14.25
C ASP A 170 22.57 -3.98 -13.75
N GLY A 171 21.52 -3.78 -14.55
CA GLY A 171 20.39 -2.92 -14.18
C GLY A 171 19.63 -3.48 -12.99
N LEU A 172 19.39 -4.79 -12.99
CA LEU A 172 18.75 -5.50 -11.89
C LEU A 172 19.60 -5.45 -10.61
N ALA A 173 20.90 -5.69 -10.72
CA ALA A 173 21.84 -5.60 -9.60
C ALA A 173 21.92 -4.18 -9.01
N HIS A 174 21.77 -3.14 -9.85
CA HIS A 174 21.72 -1.76 -9.38
C HIS A 174 20.42 -1.48 -8.61
N MET A 175 19.27 -1.91 -9.14
CA MET A 175 17.98 -1.78 -8.45
C MET A 175 17.94 -2.54 -7.11
N THR A 176 18.41 -3.79 -7.08
CA THR A 176 18.43 -4.60 -5.84
C THR A 176 19.40 -4.03 -4.82
N ARG A 177 20.57 -3.54 -5.26
CA ARG A 177 21.52 -2.86 -4.37
C ARG A 177 20.91 -1.61 -3.73
N ALA A 178 20.25 -0.75 -4.49
CA ALA A 178 19.61 0.44 -3.94
C ALA A 178 18.44 0.13 -2.99
N ILE A 179 17.79 -1.03 -3.14
CA ILE A 179 16.81 -1.53 -2.18
C ILE A 179 17.49 -1.98 -0.87
N ILE A 180 18.66 -2.59 -0.94
CA ILE A 180 19.37 -3.12 0.25
C ILE A 180 20.15 -2.01 0.97
N GLU A 181 20.69 -1.05 0.22
CA GLU A 181 21.36 0.15 0.74
C GLU A 181 20.32 1.09 1.37
N SER A 182 19.96 0.75 2.60
CA SER A 182 19.07 1.54 3.44
C SER A 182 19.90 2.28 4.49
N ASP A 183 19.64 3.58 4.64
CA ASP A 183 19.98 4.28 5.87
C ASP A 183 19.18 3.59 6.98
N ALA A 184 19.84 2.80 7.83
CA ALA A 184 19.27 1.90 8.86
C ALA A 184 18.51 2.61 10.01
N ARG A 185 17.73 3.64 9.69
CA ARG A 185 16.94 4.46 10.61
C ARG A 185 15.51 3.96 10.74
N GLU A 186 15.00 3.24 9.74
CA GLU A 186 13.65 2.70 9.79
C GLU A 186 13.59 1.40 10.60
N THR A 187 12.68 1.38 11.57
CA THR A 187 12.43 0.23 12.44
C THR A 187 10.97 -0.19 12.36
N GLY A 188 10.73 -1.49 12.44
CA GLY A 188 9.40 -2.09 12.46
C GLY A 188 8.95 -2.47 13.87
N PHE A 189 8.10 -3.49 13.95
CA PHE A 189 7.68 -4.09 15.21
C PHE A 189 8.89 -4.54 16.05
N ALA A 190 8.77 -4.43 17.37
CA ALA A 190 9.83 -4.64 18.34
C ALA A 190 11.08 -3.76 18.11
N HIS A 191 10.95 -2.65 17.39
CA HIS A 191 12.07 -1.77 16.98
C HIS A 191 13.16 -2.50 16.19
N VAL A 192 12.82 -3.60 15.52
CA VAL A 192 13.74 -4.33 14.65
C VAL A 192 14.05 -3.46 13.44
N SER A 193 15.34 -3.31 13.12
CA SER A 193 15.80 -2.57 11.94
C SER A 193 15.28 -3.22 10.67
N ILE A 194 14.71 -2.42 9.78
CA ILE A 194 14.25 -2.85 8.46
C ILE A 194 15.45 -2.80 7.51
N LYS A 195 15.86 -3.94 6.96
CA LYS A 195 17.01 -4.06 6.04
C LYS A 195 16.60 -3.86 4.59
N ALA A 196 15.77 -2.86 4.34
CA ALA A 196 15.30 -2.49 3.02
C ALA A 196 14.98 -1.00 2.98
N ASN A 197 15.24 -0.37 1.84
CA ASN A 197 14.83 1.00 1.56
C ASN A 197 13.40 0.97 1.01
N LEU A 198 12.43 1.14 1.91
CA LEU A 198 11.01 1.06 1.57
C LEU A 198 10.58 2.12 0.55
N SER A 199 11.24 3.28 0.58
CA SER A 199 10.95 4.39 -0.33
C SER A 199 11.35 4.07 -1.77
N VAL A 200 12.51 3.43 -1.96
CA VAL A 200 12.99 2.95 -3.26
C VAL A 200 12.11 1.82 -3.79
N ILE A 201 11.75 0.86 -2.94
CA ILE A 201 10.83 -0.23 -3.31
C ILE A 201 9.52 0.36 -3.84
N GLU A 202 8.91 1.26 -3.08
CA GLU A 202 7.63 1.87 -3.47
C GLU A 202 7.75 2.64 -4.79
N ALA A 203 8.85 3.40 -4.96
CA ALA A 203 9.05 4.19 -6.15
C ALA A 203 9.24 3.31 -7.40
N ILE A 204 10.01 2.21 -7.30
CA ILE A 204 10.15 1.26 -8.41
C ILE A 204 8.78 0.66 -8.78
N ILE A 205 8.03 0.16 -7.78
CA ILE A 205 6.70 -0.43 -8.01
C ILE A 205 5.77 0.57 -8.70
N LEU A 206 5.66 1.79 -8.17
CA LEU A 206 4.77 2.81 -8.74
C LEU A 206 5.20 3.21 -10.15
N HIS A 207 6.49 3.34 -10.41
CA HIS A 207 7.01 3.70 -11.74
C HIS A 207 6.73 2.60 -12.78
N VAL A 208 7.01 1.34 -12.43
CA VAL A 208 6.71 0.17 -13.27
C VAL A 208 5.21 0.08 -13.54
N GLY A 209 4.38 0.25 -12.52
CA GLY A 209 2.92 0.25 -12.67
C GLY A 209 2.40 1.39 -13.56
N LYS A 210 2.91 2.62 -13.38
CA LYS A 210 2.56 3.77 -14.23
C LYS A 210 2.95 3.54 -15.69
N TYR A 211 4.11 2.94 -15.94
CA TYR A 211 4.51 2.56 -17.30
C TYR A 211 3.54 1.56 -17.92
N ALA A 212 3.18 0.50 -17.19
CA ALA A 212 2.24 -0.51 -17.68
C ALA A 212 0.84 0.05 -17.96
N VAL A 213 0.31 0.89 -17.07
CA VAL A 213 -0.98 1.58 -17.25
C VAL A 213 -0.91 2.60 -18.40
N GLY A 214 0.21 3.32 -18.53
CA GLY A 214 0.43 4.24 -19.65
C GLY A 214 0.41 3.54 -21.00
N ARG A 215 1.00 2.34 -21.09
CA ARG A 215 0.93 1.49 -22.29
C ARG A 215 -0.51 1.06 -22.62
N LEU A 216 -1.32 0.71 -21.61
CA LEU A 216 -2.74 0.37 -21.80
C LEU A 216 -3.53 1.57 -22.34
N ALA A 217 -3.30 2.77 -21.80
CA ALA A 217 -3.95 3.99 -22.26
C ALA A 217 -3.62 4.35 -23.73
N GLN A 218 -2.47 3.88 -24.24
CA GLN A 218 -2.06 4.02 -25.64
C GLN A 218 -2.62 2.92 -26.57
N GLY A 219 -3.55 2.10 -26.08
CA GLY A 219 -4.17 1.00 -26.85
C GLY A 219 -3.39 -0.31 -26.81
N GLY A 220 -2.44 -0.45 -25.89
CA GLY A 220 -1.73 -1.72 -25.65
C GLY A 220 -2.59 -2.78 -24.98
N GLU A 221 -2.04 -4.00 -24.87
CA GLU A 221 -2.69 -5.10 -24.15
C GLU A 221 -2.88 -4.78 -22.66
N SER A 222 -4.01 -5.22 -22.09
CA SER A 222 -4.33 -5.01 -20.67
C SER A 222 -3.35 -5.66 -19.68
N PHE A 223 -2.75 -6.79 -20.06
CA PHE A 223 -1.70 -7.46 -19.31
C PHE A 223 -0.98 -8.46 -20.21
N ASN A 224 0.34 -8.52 -20.13
CA ASN A 224 1.16 -9.46 -20.89
C ASN A 224 2.23 -10.06 -19.94
N PRO A 225 2.16 -11.37 -19.61
CA PRO A 225 3.13 -12.01 -18.72
C PRO A 225 4.60 -11.91 -19.19
N SER A 226 4.82 -11.78 -20.51
CA SER A 226 6.14 -11.71 -21.13
C SER A 226 6.66 -10.29 -21.29
N SER A 227 5.96 -9.27 -20.75
CA SER A 227 6.41 -7.89 -20.88
C SER A 227 7.54 -7.55 -19.89
N THR A 228 8.33 -6.55 -20.28
CA THR A 228 9.53 -6.10 -19.55
C THR A 228 9.23 -5.65 -18.12
N ASP A 229 8.09 -4.98 -17.92
CA ASP A 229 7.58 -4.56 -16.61
C ASP A 229 7.29 -5.75 -15.67
N VAL A 230 6.67 -6.82 -16.18
CA VAL A 230 6.44 -8.06 -15.41
C VAL A 230 7.76 -8.79 -15.16
N ALA A 231 8.66 -8.81 -16.15
CA ALA A 231 9.99 -9.42 -16.02
C ALA A 231 10.83 -8.74 -14.93
N ILE A 232 10.83 -7.41 -14.84
CA ILE A 232 11.54 -6.66 -13.78
C ILE A 232 11.05 -7.12 -12.40
N LEU A 233 9.73 -7.07 -12.16
CA LEU A 233 9.15 -7.44 -10.87
C LEU A 233 9.41 -8.91 -10.52
N SER A 234 9.30 -9.80 -11.51
CA SER A 234 9.52 -11.23 -11.34
C SER A 234 10.99 -11.54 -11.00
N LEU A 235 11.94 -10.96 -11.73
CA LEU A 235 13.37 -11.17 -11.46
C LEU A 235 13.78 -10.58 -10.10
N MET A 236 13.26 -9.41 -9.72
CA MET A 236 13.51 -8.84 -8.39
C MET A 236 12.97 -9.76 -7.27
N MET A 237 11.83 -10.43 -7.48
CA MET A 237 11.29 -11.40 -6.52
C MET A 237 12.22 -12.62 -6.31
N HIS A 238 12.99 -13.03 -7.33
CA HIS A 238 13.98 -14.10 -7.20
C HIS A 238 15.32 -13.62 -6.62
N GLU A 239 15.80 -12.44 -7.05
CA GLU A 239 17.10 -11.91 -6.63
C GLU A 239 17.11 -11.37 -5.19
N LEU A 240 15.99 -10.85 -4.70
CA LEU A 240 15.93 -10.26 -3.37
C LEU A 240 15.90 -11.33 -2.27
N ALA A 241 16.71 -11.10 -1.23
CA ALA A 241 16.63 -11.86 0.01
C ALA A 241 15.22 -11.79 0.64
N PRO A 242 14.85 -12.75 1.53
CA PRO A 242 13.49 -12.85 2.08
C PRO A 242 12.90 -11.56 2.67
N GLU A 243 13.70 -10.76 3.38
CA GLU A 243 13.21 -9.54 4.03
C GLU A 243 12.89 -8.40 3.03
N PRO A 244 13.80 -7.96 2.14
CA PRO A 244 13.45 -7.01 1.08
C PRO A 244 12.33 -7.49 0.14
N ARG A 245 12.33 -8.79 -0.19
CA ARG A 245 11.28 -9.41 -1.02
C ARG A 245 9.91 -9.29 -0.38
N TYR A 246 9.80 -9.52 0.94
CA TYR A 246 8.56 -9.30 1.68
C TYR A 246 8.03 -7.87 1.49
N TYR A 247 8.89 -6.85 1.53
CA TYR A 247 8.48 -5.47 1.33
C TYR A 247 8.13 -5.15 -0.13
N LEU A 248 8.77 -5.79 -1.11
CA LEU A 248 8.37 -5.72 -2.52
C LEU A 248 6.94 -6.26 -2.71
N VAL A 249 6.61 -7.41 -2.11
CA VAL A 249 5.25 -7.97 -2.13
C VAL A 249 4.27 -7.04 -1.41
N VAL A 250 4.62 -6.51 -0.24
CA VAL A 250 3.79 -5.54 0.49
C VAL A 250 3.49 -4.31 -0.38
N GLY A 251 4.48 -3.78 -1.10
CA GLY A 251 4.30 -2.66 -2.01
C GLY A 251 3.34 -2.96 -3.15
N MET A 252 3.44 -4.14 -3.77
CA MET A 252 2.50 -4.57 -4.82
C MET A 252 1.08 -4.74 -4.26
N VAL A 253 0.95 -5.36 -3.08
CA VAL A 253 -0.34 -5.54 -2.40
C VAL A 253 -0.96 -4.21 -1.97
N ASN A 254 -0.16 -3.18 -1.68
CA ASN A 254 -0.67 -1.84 -1.38
C ASN A 254 -1.38 -1.20 -2.58
N GLN A 255 -1.09 -1.64 -3.80
CA GLN A 255 -1.76 -1.15 -5.01
C GLN A 255 -3.13 -1.79 -5.24
N LEU A 256 -3.49 -2.84 -4.49
CA LEU A 256 -4.77 -3.54 -4.60
C LEU A 256 -5.90 -2.80 -3.87
N ARG A 257 -6.27 -1.62 -4.38
CA ARG A 257 -7.18 -0.67 -3.70
C ARG A 257 -8.63 -0.80 -4.17
N PHE A 258 -9.17 0.20 -4.86
CA PHE A 258 -10.47 0.21 -5.51
C PHE A 258 -10.34 -0.19 -6.99
N PRO A 259 -11.44 -0.45 -7.72
CA PRO A 259 -11.38 -0.78 -9.14
C PRO A 259 -10.62 0.27 -9.97
N GLY A 260 -9.62 -0.17 -10.72
CA GLY A 260 -8.80 0.70 -11.57
C GLY A 260 -7.62 -0.06 -12.19
N ASP A 261 -6.94 0.58 -13.15
CA ASP A 261 -5.91 -0.07 -13.96
C ASP A 261 -4.70 -0.54 -13.13
N MET A 262 -4.24 0.28 -12.17
CA MET A 262 -3.16 -0.11 -11.24
C MET A 262 -3.55 -1.34 -10.41
N THR A 263 -4.77 -1.37 -9.87
CA THR A 263 -5.28 -2.51 -9.10
C THR A 263 -5.34 -3.77 -9.98
N SER A 264 -5.87 -3.65 -11.20
CA SER A 264 -5.96 -4.76 -12.16
C SER A 264 -4.58 -5.29 -12.54
N TYR A 265 -3.64 -4.39 -12.84
CA TYR A 265 -2.26 -4.73 -13.20
C TYR A 265 -1.56 -5.50 -12.07
N PHE A 266 -1.50 -4.95 -10.86
CA PHE A 266 -0.80 -5.61 -9.74
C PHE A 266 -1.50 -6.89 -9.28
N SER A 267 -2.82 -6.98 -9.40
CA SER A 267 -3.56 -8.22 -9.17
C SER A 267 -3.06 -9.33 -10.10
N ARG A 268 -2.96 -9.03 -11.41
CA ARG A 268 -2.49 -9.99 -12.42
C ARG A 268 -1.00 -10.32 -12.27
N VAL A 269 -0.15 -9.35 -11.95
CA VAL A 269 1.28 -9.60 -11.66
C VAL A 269 1.44 -10.58 -10.50
N LEU A 270 0.76 -10.33 -9.38
CA LEU A 270 0.85 -11.20 -8.19
C LEU A 270 0.37 -12.62 -8.49
N LEU A 271 -0.74 -12.75 -9.21
CA LEU A 271 -1.31 -14.04 -9.61
C LEU A 271 -0.41 -14.79 -10.60
N GLU A 272 0.20 -14.08 -11.55
CA GLU A 272 1.12 -14.68 -12.53
C GLU A 272 2.39 -15.19 -11.86
N ILE A 273 3.01 -14.38 -10.99
CA ILE A 273 4.17 -14.81 -10.19
C ILE A 273 3.82 -15.99 -9.29
N PHE A 274 2.63 -15.99 -8.67
CA PHE A 274 2.19 -17.09 -7.82
C PHE A 274 2.04 -18.40 -8.60
N GLY A 275 1.45 -18.32 -9.80
CA GLY A 275 1.18 -19.47 -10.66
C GLY A 275 2.37 -19.95 -11.49
N ARG A 276 3.55 -19.31 -11.36
CA ARG A 276 4.79 -19.75 -12.00
C ARG A 276 5.26 -21.08 -11.39
N ASP A 277 5.73 -21.99 -12.23
CA ASP A 277 6.17 -23.36 -11.92
C ASP A 277 5.84 -23.85 -10.48
N LEU A 278 4.73 -24.60 -10.37
CA LEU A 278 4.26 -25.11 -9.07
C LEU A 278 5.24 -26.10 -8.41
N ASN A 279 6.21 -26.62 -9.15
CA ASN A 279 7.17 -27.61 -8.67
C ASN A 279 8.53 -27.01 -8.31
N ASP A 280 8.79 -25.75 -8.67
CA ASP A 280 10.05 -25.08 -8.34
C ASP A 280 10.07 -24.71 -6.83
N PRO A 281 11.10 -25.15 -6.07
CA PRO A 281 11.28 -24.75 -4.67
C PRO A 281 11.41 -23.24 -4.47
N ASP A 282 12.06 -22.52 -5.38
CA ASP A 282 12.27 -21.07 -5.26
C ASP A 282 10.95 -20.31 -5.45
N ASP A 283 10.13 -20.73 -6.42
CA ASP A 283 8.76 -20.21 -6.61
C ASP A 283 7.87 -20.59 -5.41
N THR A 284 8.13 -21.71 -4.75
CA THR A 284 7.38 -22.12 -3.55
C THR A 284 7.62 -21.17 -2.38
N GLU A 285 8.85 -20.71 -2.17
CA GLU A 285 9.15 -19.69 -1.16
C GLU A 285 8.47 -18.36 -1.50
N ILE A 286 8.50 -17.95 -2.78
CA ILE A 286 7.80 -16.74 -3.25
C ILE A 286 6.29 -16.85 -3.01
N ARG A 287 5.66 -17.99 -3.34
CA ARG A 287 4.23 -18.26 -3.06
C ARG A 287 3.91 -18.17 -1.58
N GLN A 288 4.78 -18.69 -0.71
CA GLN A 288 4.61 -18.59 0.74
C GLN A 288 4.62 -17.13 1.20
N GLN A 289 5.54 -16.32 0.68
CA GLN A 289 5.60 -14.89 1.02
C GLN A 289 4.39 -14.12 0.52
N ILE A 290 3.94 -14.37 -0.72
CA ILE A 290 2.68 -13.78 -1.24
C ILE A 290 1.50 -14.16 -0.34
N THR A 291 1.36 -15.45 -0.02
CA THR A 291 0.28 -15.95 0.85
C THR A 291 0.33 -15.29 2.23
N ARG A 292 1.52 -15.19 2.82
CA ARG A 292 1.75 -14.54 4.12
C ARG A 292 1.30 -13.09 4.09
N VAL A 293 1.70 -12.31 3.08
CA VAL A 293 1.31 -10.90 2.98
C VAL A 293 -0.20 -10.77 2.81
N LEU A 294 -0.83 -11.57 1.93
CA LEU A 294 -2.28 -11.55 1.77
C LEU A 294 -2.99 -11.90 3.09
N TRP A 295 -2.53 -12.93 3.79
CA TRP A 295 -3.09 -13.35 5.08
C TRP A 295 -2.94 -12.29 6.18
N GLU A 296 -1.77 -11.67 6.32
CA GLU A 296 -1.51 -10.58 7.27
C GLU A 296 -2.44 -9.38 7.05
N ARG A 297 -2.88 -9.17 5.80
CA ARG A 297 -3.81 -8.10 5.44
C ARG A 297 -5.26 -8.52 5.76
N LEU A 298 -5.58 -9.80 5.66
CA LEU A 298 -6.94 -10.31 5.89
C LEU A 298 -7.26 -10.67 7.35
N ILE A 299 -6.26 -10.90 8.20
CA ILE A 299 -6.50 -11.26 9.61
C ILE A 299 -7.09 -10.10 10.43
N GLY A 300 -6.89 -8.86 9.98
CA GLY A 300 -7.46 -7.66 10.58
C GLY A 300 -8.98 -7.59 10.49
N PHE A 301 -9.57 -6.71 11.29
CA PHE A 301 -10.99 -6.37 11.19
C PHE A 301 -11.27 -5.59 9.90
N TRP A 302 -12.53 -5.50 9.49
CA TRP A 302 -12.93 -4.64 8.37
C TRP A 302 -12.59 -3.16 8.65
N PRO A 303 -12.31 -2.36 7.62
CA PRO A 303 -12.50 -2.62 6.19
C PRO A 303 -11.33 -3.38 5.53
N GLN A 304 -11.59 -4.06 4.42
CA GLN A 304 -10.58 -4.67 3.54
C GLN A 304 -10.61 -3.98 2.17
N PRO A 305 -9.47 -3.67 1.55
CA PRO A 305 -9.43 -3.12 0.20
C PRO A 305 -10.11 -4.04 -0.83
N TRP A 306 -10.87 -3.46 -1.77
CA TRP A 306 -11.63 -4.23 -2.76
C TRP A 306 -10.73 -5.10 -3.63
N GLY A 307 -9.65 -4.53 -4.18
CA GLY A 307 -8.71 -5.22 -5.06
C GLY A 307 -8.00 -6.37 -4.36
N LEU A 308 -7.69 -6.20 -3.06
CA LEU A 308 -7.13 -7.28 -2.24
C LEU A 308 -8.11 -8.46 -2.18
N MET A 309 -9.38 -8.18 -1.88
CA MET A 309 -10.42 -9.22 -1.79
C MET A 309 -10.60 -9.94 -3.14
N ILE A 310 -10.69 -9.21 -4.25
CA ILE A 310 -10.85 -9.80 -5.58
C ILE A 310 -9.65 -10.68 -5.95
N THR A 311 -8.43 -10.20 -5.71
CA THR A 311 -7.20 -10.97 -5.99
C THR A 311 -7.16 -12.26 -5.19
N VAL A 312 -7.54 -12.20 -3.91
CA VAL A 312 -7.61 -13.40 -3.06
C VAL A 312 -8.70 -14.34 -3.54
N LEU A 313 -9.88 -13.85 -3.90
CA LEU A 313 -10.96 -14.70 -4.41
C LEU A 313 -10.55 -15.43 -5.69
N GLU A 314 -9.87 -14.74 -6.61
CA GLU A 314 -9.33 -15.35 -7.83
C GLU A 314 -8.29 -16.43 -7.49
N LEU A 315 -7.36 -16.13 -6.57
CA LEU A 315 -6.35 -17.08 -6.10
C LEU A 315 -6.97 -18.36 -5.52
N LEU A 316 -8.06 -18.23 -4.76
CA LEU A 316 -8.73 -19.35 -4.10
C LEU A 316 -9.66 -20.14 -5.02
N LYS A 317 -10.29 -19.50 -6.01
CA LYS A 317 -11.29 -20.13 -6.89
C LYS A 317 -10.68 -20.76 -8.13
N ASN A 318 -9.57 -20.23 -8.63
CA ASN A 318 -8.98 -20.69 -9.87
C ASN A 318 -8.09 -21.92 -9.63
N GLU A 319 -8.49 -23.06 -10.20
CA GLU A 319 -7.80 -24.35 -10.07
C GLU A 319 -6.34 -24.30 -10.54
N LYS A 320 -5.98 -23.36 -11.43
CA LYS A 320 -4.59 -23.13 -11.88
C LYS A 320 -3.61 -23.01 -10.71
N TYR A 321 -4.04 -22.37 -9.60
CA TYR A 321 -3.15 -22.10 -8.47
C TYR A 321 -3.10 -23.23 -7.45
N ALA A 322 -4.07 -24.16 -7.51
CA ALA A 322 -4.21 -25.29 -6.58
C ALA A 322 -3.95 -24.86 -5.10
N PHE A 323 -4.47 -23.69 -4.70
CA PHE A 323 -4.02 -22.99 -3.50
C PHE A 323 -4.14 -23.85 -2.23
N PHE A 324 -5.29 -24.50 -2.04
CA PHE A 324 -5.53 -25.38 -0.90
C PHE A 324 -4.77 -26.70 -0.97
N ASP A 325 -4.18 -27.02 -2.12
CA ASP A 325 -3.37 -28.22 -2.32
C ASP A 325 -1.88 -28.02 -2.00
N LEU A 326 -1.43 -26.77 -1.89
CA LEU A 326 -0.05 -26.43 -1.59
C LEU A 326 0.37 -26.99 -0.22
N PRO A 327 1.57 -27.63 -0.11
CA PRO A 327 2.00 -28.29 1.13
C PRO A 327 1.99 -27.39 2.36
N PHE A 328 2.44 -26.13 2.21
CA PHE A 328 2.51 -25.16 3.32
C PHE A 328 1.14 -24.62 3.75
N VAL A 329 0.14 -24.66 2.86
CA VAL A 329 -1.25 -24.30 3.19
C VAL A 329 -1.89 -25.46 3.95
N LYS A 330 -1.74 -26.69 3.46
CA LYS A 330 -2.26 -27.92 4.11
C LYS A 330 -1.71 -28.12 5.52
N SER A 331 -0.46 -27.72 5.77
CA SER A 331 0.16 -27.84 7.09
C SER A 331 -0.32 -26.80 8.12
N SER A 332 -1.13 -25.81 7.71
CA SER A 332 -1.49 -24.65 8.53
C SER A 332 -3.02 -24.44 8.61
N PRO A 333 -3.72 -25.07 9.57
CA PRO A 333 -5.18 -24.95 9.70
C PRO A 333 -5.69 -23.51 9.83
N GLU A 334 -4.95 -22.65 10.54
CA GLU A 334 -5.34 -21.24 10.72
C GLU A 334 -5.35 -20.45 9.40
N ILE A 335 -4.48 -20.80 8.45
CA ILE A 335 -4.46 -20.20 7.11
C ILE A 335 -5.72 -20.61 6.36
N ILE A 336 -6.03 -21.91 6.37
CA ILE A 336 -7.20 -22.51 5.71
C ILE A 336 -8.49 -21.86 6.23
N ASP A 337 -8.68 -21.81 7.54
CA ASP A 337 -9.89 -21.25 8.16
C ASP A 337 -10.10 -19.78 7.77
N ARG A 338 -9.03 -18.99 7.76
CA ARG A 338 -9.10 -17.56 7.40
C ARG A 338 -9.45 -17.35 5.92
N PHE A 339 -8.83 -18.10 5.01
CA PHE A 339 -9.14 -17.98 3.58
C PHE A 339 -10.52 -18.57 3.23
N HIS A 340 -10.97 -19.63 3.91
CA HIS A 340 -12.36 -20.10 3.78
C HIS A 340 -13.37 -19.06 4.28
N ALA A 341 -13.09 -18.36 5.38
CA ALA A 341 -13.96 -17.30 5.86
C ALA A 341 -14.09 -16.15 4.84
N VAL A 342 -13.09 -15.93 3.98
CA VAL A 342 -13.20 -14.99 2.85
C VAL A 342 -14.12 -15.53 1.77
N LEU A 343 -14.00 -16.80 1.39
CA LEU A 343 -14.88 -17.44 0.39
C LEU A 343 -16.36 -17.43 0.80
N GLN A 344 -16.66 -17.62 2.08
CA GLN A 344 -18.02 -17.62 2.60
C GLN A 344 -18.68 -16.22 2.61
N ARG A 345 -17.88 -15.16 2.52
CA ARG A 345 -18.35 -13.76 2.61
C ARG A 345 -18.45 -13.08 1.24
N ALA A 346 -17.94 -13.71 0.19
CA ALA A 346 -18.01 -13.25 -1.19
C ALA A 346 -19.18 -13.90 -1.91
#